data_AF-A0A1D2WZV5-F1
#
_entry.id   AF-A0A1D2WZV5-F1
#
_cell.length_a   1.000
_cell.length_b   1.000
_cell.length_c   1.000
_cell.angle_alpha   90.00
_cell.angle_beta   90.00
_cell.angle_gamma   90.00
#
_symmetry.space_group_name_H-M   'P 1'
#
loop_
_entity.id
_entity.type
_entity.pdbx_description
1 polymer ?
#
loop_
_entity_poly.entity_id
_entity_poly.type
_entity_poly.pdbx_seq_one_letter_code
_entity_poly.pdbx_strand_id
1 'polypeptide(L)'
;MKIRVVSSREEIFTLNPNERIVHLAFRPSNKDVLGLVETCPKIEVIQLPKSYMATVSKSIEMFLEMQRIQLIEGDVWGHRKDINEYYTIPTSVTEKIKEMRSEGMSTEDIEAKISRENMLNPEMVAYIITKESTA
;
A
#
# COMPACT_ATOMS: atom_id res chain seq x y z
N MET A 1 -9.79 -5.46 -1.57
CA MET A 1 -8.74 -5.07 -0.59
C MET A 1 -9.03 -3.69 -0.01
N LYS A 2 -8.47 -3.35 1.15
CA LYS A 2 -8.62 -2.03 1.79
C LYS A 2 -7.26 -1.51 2.24
N ILE A 3 -7.09 -0.20 2.17
CA ILE A 3 -5.90 0.55 2.57
C ILE A 3 -6.30 1.44 3.73
N ARG A 4 -5.65 1.31 4.88
CA ARG A 4 -5.87 2.19 6.04
C ARG A 4 -5.16 3.52 5.80
N VAL A 5 -5.92 4.62 5.80
CA VAL A 5 -5.36 5.97 5.58
C VAL A 5 -5.06 6.63 6.92
N VAL A 6 -3.80 7.02 7.12
CA VAL A 6 -3.31 7.61 8.38
C VAL A 6 -2.79 9.00 8.08
N SER A 7 -3.40 10.01 8.70
CA SER A 7 -3.12 11.43 8.40
C SER A 7 -2.31 12.14 9.47
N SER A 8 -2.07 11.50 10.62
CA SER A 8 -1.29 12.06 11.71
C SER A 8 -0.44 10.99 12.41
N ARG A 9 0.59 11.42 13.13
CA ARG A 9 1.55 10.50 13.79
C ARG A 9 0.93 9.82 15.00
N GLU A 10 0.05 10.53 15.68
CA GLU A 10 -0.62 10.11 16.90
C GLU A 10 -1.54 8.91 16.63
N GLU A 11 -2.11 8.83 15.43
CA GLU A 11 -2.96 7.73 15.00
C GLU A 11 -2.23 6.40 14.88
N ILE A 12 -0.92 6.39 14.66
CA ILE A 12 -0.15 5.15 14.49
C ILE A 12 -0.37 4.22 15.67
N PHE A 13 -0.37 4.75 16.89
CA PHE A 13 -0.44 3.98 18.13
C PHE A 13 -1.84 3.49 18.48
N THR A 14 -2.85 3.87 17.71
CA THR A 14 -4.25 3.45 17.88
C THR A 14 -4.75 2.60 16.72
N LEU A 15 -3.88 2.25 15.77
CA LEU A 15 -4.21 1.40 14.64
C LEU A 15 -4.59 -0.02 15.08
N ASN A 16 -5.43 -0.66 14.26
CA ASN A 16 -5.73 -2.07 14.43
C ASN A 16 -4.45 -2.89 14.18
N PRO A 17 -4.02 -3.79 15.11
CA PRO A 17 -2.81 -4.59 14.91
C PRO A 17 -2.86 -5.53 13.68
N ASN A 18 -4.05 -5.73 13.09
CA ASN A 18 -4.24 -6.55 11.90
C ASN A 18 -4.22 -5.75 10.59
N GLU A 19 -3.94 -4.44 10.62
CA GLU A 19 -3.76 -3.68 9.38
C GLU A 19 -2.64 -4.29 8.54
N ARG A 20 -2.94 -4.55 7.26
CA ARG A 20 -1.98 -5.13 6.29
C ARG A 20 -1.41 -4.09 5.34
N ILE A 21 -2.21 -3.08 4.98
CA ILE A 21 -1.83 -2.04 4.02
C ILE A 21 -2.15 -0.69 4.63
N VAL A 22 -1.12 0.15 4.79
CA VAL A 22 -1.25 1.48 5.39
C VAL A 22 -0.74 2.52 4.41
N HIS A 23 -1.51 3.58 4.20
CA HIS A 23 -1.08 4.78 3.51
C HIS A 23 -0.82 5.90 4.52
N LEU A 24 0.41 6.43 4.55
CA LEU A 24 0.76 7.57 5.39
C LEU A 24 0.64 8.86 4.58
N ALA A 25 -0.39 9.65 4.89
CA ALA A 25 -0.66 10.95 4.28
C ALA A 25 0.17 12.09 4.91
N PHE A 26 1.24 11.76 5.62
CA PHE A 26 2.22 12.69 6.18
C PHE A 26 3.62 12.12 6.00
N ARG A 27 4.65 12.98 6.08
CA ARG A 27 6.05 12.54 6.02
C ARG A 27 6.45 11.83 7.33
N PRO A 28 6.70 10.51 7.31
CA PRO A 28 7.08 9.79 8.52
C PRO A 28 8.55 10.04 8.87
N SER A 29 8.83 10.10 10.17
CA SER A 29 10.18 9.95 10.72
C SER A 29 10.54 8.47 10.88
N ASN A 30 11.81 8.17 11.13
CA ASN A 30 12.24 6.80 11.46
C ASN A 30 11.46 6.22 12.65
N LYS A 31 11.16 7.05 13.67
CA LYS A 31 10.36 6.63 14.84
C LYS A 31 8.93 6.27 14.44
N ASP A 32 8.33 7.03 13.54
CA ASP A 32 6.96 6.79 13.07
C ASP A 32 6.87 5.44 12.34
N VAL A 33 7.85 5.13 11.48
CA VAL A 33 7.89 3.84 10.77
C VAL A 33 8.09 2.67 11.73
N LEU A 34 9.02 2.77 12.68
CA LEU A 34 9.24 1.73 13.68
C LEU A 34 7.98 1.50 14.54
N GLY A 35 7.37 2.58 15.03
CA GLY A 35 6.13 2.51 15.81
C GLY A 35 4.96 1.91 15.03
N LEU A 36 4.89 2.15 13.71
CA LEU A 36 3.90 1.53 12.85
C LEU A 36 4.07 0.02 12.75
N VAL A 37 5.30 -0.45 12.55
CA VAL A 37 5.61 -1.89 12.48
C VAL A 37 5.36 -2.58 13.83
N GLU A 38 5.67 -1.91 14.94
CA GLU A 38 5.36 -2.41 16.29
C GLU A 38 3.84 -2.49 16.54
N THR A 39 3.09 -1.47 16.14
CA THR A 39 1.64 -1.42 16.36
C THR A 39 0.89 -2.38 15.45
N CYS A 40 1.34 -2.54 14.21
CA CYS A 40 0.72 -3.38 13.18
C CYS A 40 1.67 -4.51 12.77
N PRO A 41 1.83 -5.57 13.58
CA PRO A 41 2.76 -6.67 13.30
C PRO A 41 2.40 -7.50 12.05
N LYS A 42 1.19 -7.31 11.50
CA LYS A 42 0.73 -7.95 10.26
C LYS A 42 0.85 -7.05 9.04
N ILE A 43 1.51 -5.89 9.16
CA ILE A 43 1.69 -4.99 8.03
C ILE A 43 2.54 -5.64 6.95
N GLU A 44 2.12 -5.45 5.70
CA GLU A 44 2.77 -6.01 4.52
C GLU A 44 3.17 -4.90 3.56
N VAL A 45 2.42 -3.80 3.54
CA VAL A 45 2.65 -2.66 2.64
C VAL A 45 2.52 -1.35 3.40
N ILE A 46 3.54 -0.50 3.24
CA ILE A 46 3.49 0.93 3.58
C ILE A 46 3.49 1.71 2.27
N GLN A 47 2.40 2.43 1.99
CA GLN A 47 2.26 3.29 0.84
C GLN A 47 2.58 4.74 1.22
N LEU A 48 3.44 5.39 0.43
CA LEU A 48 3.81 6.80 0.61
C LEU A 48 3.62 7.59 -0.68
N PRO A 49 3.18 8.86 -0.60
CA PRO A 49 3.34 9.80 -1.69
C PRO A 49 4.82 9.93 -2.08
N LYS A 50 5.10 10.16 -3.37
CA LYS A 50 6.45 10.30 -3.93
C LYS A 50 7.37 11.23 -3.13
N SER A 51 6.84 12.38 -2.73
CA SER A 51 7.58 13.41 -1.99
C SER A 51 7.95 13.00 -0.56
N TYR A 52 7.28 12.01 0.02
CA TYR A 52 7.59 11.46 1.34
C TYR A 52 8.50 10.25 1.22
N MET A 53 8.30 9.40 0.21
CA MET A 53 9.17 8.26 -0.09
C MET A 53 10.62 8.70 -0.31
N ALA A 54 10.84 9.81 -1.03
CA ALA A 54 12.17 10.39 -1.24
C ALA A 54 12.90 10.82 0.05
N THR A 55 12.20 10.88 1.19
CA THR A 55 12.78 11.24 2.49
C THR A 55 12.99 10.06 3.42
N VAL A 56 12.64 8.84 2.99
CA VAL A 56 12.90 7.62 3.75
C VAL A 56 14.40 7.34 3.72
N SER A 57 14.98 7.08 4.89
CA SER A 57 16.40 6.79 5.01
C SER A 57 16.72 5.37 4.55
N LYS A 58 17.94 5.14 4.03
CA LYS A 58 18.36 3.81 3.57
C LYS A 58 18.28 2.75 4.68
N SER A 59 18.57 3.13 5.92
CA SER A 59 18.46 2.24 7.07
C SER A 59 17.02 1.79 7.33
N ILE A 60 16.04 2.67 7.12
CA ILE A 60 14.61 2.30 7.22
C ILE A 60 14.20 1.40 6.07
N GLU A 61 14.63 1.67 4.83
CA GLU A 61 14.37 0.76 3.70
C GLU A 61 14.88 -0.65 4.01
N MET A 62 16.13 -0.77 4.48
CA MET A 62 16.71 -2.06 4.85
C MET A 62 15.94 -2.74 5.97
N PHE A 63 15.52 -1.98 7.00
CA PHE A 63 14.70 -2.52 8.08
C PHE A 63 13.37 -3.08 7.57
N LEU A 64 12.66 -2.34 6.72
CA LEU A 64 11.39 -2.78 6.14
C LEU A 64 11.58 -4.03 5.28
N GLU A 65 12.64 -4.07 4.46
CA GLU A 65 13.00 -5.24 3.67
C GLU A 65 13.25 -6.48 4.54
N MET A 66 13.99 -6.33 5.64
CA MET A 66 14.22 -7.42 6.61
C MET A 66 12.93 -7.92 7.26
N GLN A 67 11.96 -7.03 7.49
CA GLN A 67 10.62 -7.38 7.99
C GLN A 67 9.67 -7.89 6.89
N ARG A 68 10.13 -7.96 5.63
CA ARG A 68 9.32 -8.31 4.45
C ARG A 68 8.14 -7.38 4.23
N ILE A 69 8.31 -6.10 4.57
CA ILE A 69 7.33 -5.04 4.37
C ILE A 69 7.71 -4.28 3.10
N GLN A 70 6.78 -4.19 2.17
CA GLN A 70 6.97 -3.44 0.92
C GLN A 70 6.72 -1.95 1.15
N LEU A 71 7.65 -1.12 0.70
CA LEU A 71 7.46 0.33 0.62
C LEU A 71 7.08 0.67 -0.82
N ILE A 72 5.86 1.16 -1.03
CA ILE A 72 5.29 1.41 -2.36
C ILE A 72 4.99 2.90 -2.54
N GLU A 73 5.35 3.44 -3.70
CA GLU A 73 4.94 4.80 -4.07
C GLU A 73 3.44 4.81 -4.44
N GLY A 74 2.66 5.72 -3.87
CA GLY A 74 1.26 5.88 -4.28
C GLY A 74 0.49 6.88 -3.43
N ASP A 75 -0.67 7.29 -3.94
CA ASP A 75 -1.55 8.23 -3.26
C ASP A 75 -3.00 7.73 -3.25
N VAL A 76 -3.82 8.25 -2.34
CA VAL A 76 -5.25 7.96 -2.22
C VAL A 76 -6.07 9.17 -2.69
N TRP A 77 -5.89 9.52 -3.96
CA TRP A 77 -6.44 10.75 -4.51
C TRP A 77 -7.97 10.83 -4.38
N GLY A 78 -8.48 11.99 -3.96
CA GLY A 78 -9.92 12.22 -3.76
C GLY A 78 -10.53 11.52 -2.54
N HIS A 79 -9.75 10.79 -1.75
CA HIS A 79 -10.24 10.12 -0.55
C HIS A 79 -10.48 11.09 0.60
N ARG A 80 -11.62 10.97 1.26
CA ARG A 80 -12.02 11.75 2.44
C ARG A 80 -11.97 10.90 3.69
N LYS A 81 -10.85 10.98 4.41
CA LYS A 81 -10.62 10.23 5.66
C LYS A 81 -11.66 10.54 6.74
N ASP A 82 -12.19 11.76 6.75
CA ASP A 82 -13.25 12.19 7.68
C ASP A 82 -14.57 11.44 7.45
N ILE A 83 -14.78 10.86 6.27
CA ILE A 83 -15.96 10.06 5.93
C ILE A 83 -15.67 8.57 6.07
N ASN A 84 -14.48 8.12 5.65
CA ASN A 84 -14.09 6.73 5.72
C ASN A 84 -12.60 6.61 6.00
N GLU A 85 -12.25 5.86 7.03
CA GLU A 85 -10.88 5.60 7.45
C GLU A 85 -10.07 4.70 6.51
N TYR A 86 -10.76 4.03 5.60
CA TYR A 86 -10.20 3.08 4.64
C TYR A 86 -10.47 3.51 3.21
N TYR A 87 -9.42 3.57 2.41
CA TYR A 87 -9.54 3.59 0.96
C TYR A 87 -9.77 2.16 0.47
N THR A 88 -10.91 1.91 -0.17
CA THR A 88 -11.26 0.57 -0.68
C THR A 88 -10.86 0.48 -2.15
N ILE A 89 -10.00 -0.49 -2.46
CA ILE A 89 -9.68 -0.80 -3.86
C ILE A 89 -10.94 -1.40 -4.50
N PRO A 90 -11.46 -0.82 -5.60
CA PRO A 90 -12.68 -1.31 -6.23
C PRO A 90 -12.55 -2.78 -6.63
N THR A 91 -13.60 -3.56 -6.41
CA THR A 91 -13.63 -4.99 -6.79
C THR A 91 -13.47 -5.19 -8.29
N SER A 92 -13.96 -4.25 -9.10
CA SER A 92 -13.78 -4.23 -10.55
C SER A 92 -12.30 -4.27 -10.97
N VAL A 93 -11.42 -3.62 -10.20
CA VAL A 93 -9.97 -3.66 -10.47
C VAL A 93 -9.43 -5.06 -10.21
N THR A 94 -9.78 -5.65 -9.07
CA THR A 94 -9.32 -7.01 -8.70
C THR A 94 -9.88 -8.08 -9.65
N GLU A 95 -11.13 -7.93 -10.10
CA GLU A 95 -11.75 -8.82 -11.10
C GLU A 95 -11.08 -8.70 -12.46
N LYS A 96 -10.79 -7.47 -12.90
CA LYS A 96 -10.09 -7.21 -14.16
C LYS A 96 -8.68 -7.78 -14.17
N ILE A 97 -7.95 -7.68 -13.05
CA ILE A 97 -6.64 -8.32 -12.88
C ILE A 97 -6.76 -9.85 -13.02
N LYS A 98 -7.79 -10.47 -12.43
CA LYS A 98 -8.04 -11.91 -12.54
C LYS A 98 -8.36 -12.34 -13.97
N GLU A 99 -9.21 -11.59 -14.66
CA GLU A 99 -9.59 -11.84 -16.05
C GLU A 99 -8.36 -11.81 -16.95
N MET A 100 -7.58 -10.73 -16.93
CA MET A 100 -6.37 -10.60 -17.75
C MET A 100 -5.34 -11.71 -17.48
N ARG A 101 -5.21 -12.11 -16.21
CA ARG A 101 -4.33 -13.22 -15.84
C ARG A 101 -4.84 -14.55 -16.40
N SER A 102 -6.15 -14.78 -16.37
CA SER A 102 -6.77 -15.98 -16.95
C SER A 102 -6.64 -16.05 -18.47
N GLU A 103 -6.54 -14.88 -19.13
CA GLU A 103 -6.23 -14.74 -20.55
C GLU A 103 -4.74 -14.99 -20.87
N GLY A 104 -3.90 -15.21 -19.86
CA GLY A 104 -2.47 -15.48 -20.03
C GLY A 104 -1.61 -14.24 -20.23
N MET A 105 -2.11 -13.04 -19.91
CA MET A 105 -1.30 -11.82 -19.98
C MET A 105 -0.14 -11.87 -18.98
N SER A 106 1.00 -11.30 -19.35
CA SER A 106 2.16 -11.15 -18.47
C SER A 106 1.84 -10.20 -17.32
N THR A 107 2.54 -10.36 -16.19
CA THR A 107 2.37 -9.49 -15.02
C THR A 107 2.68 -8.03 -15.39
N GLU A 108 3.72 -7.82 -16.18
CA GLU A 108 4.17 -6.51 -16.65
C GLU A 108 3.11 -5.81 -17.53
N ASP A 109 2.44 -6.56 -18.41
CA ASP A 109 1.37 -6.02 -19.26
C ASP A 109 0.13 -5.64 -18.43
N ILE A 110 -0.21 -6.46 -17.42
CA ILE A 110 -1.33 -6.19 -16.51
C ILE A 110 -1.04 -4.93 -15.70
N GLU A 111 0.16 -4.80 -15.13
CA GLU A 111 0.60 -3.61 -14.40
C GLU A 111 0.44 -2.34 -15.24
N ALA A 112 0.98 -2.36 -16.47
CA ALA A 112 0.92 -1.21 -17.37
C ALA A 112 -0.51 -0.81 -17.75
N LYS A 113 -1.40 -1.79 -17.96
CA LYS A 113 -2.79 -1.55 -18.34
C LYS A 113 -3.63 -1.04 -17.18
N ILE A 114 -3.55 -1.70 -16.02
CA ILE A 114 -4.31 -1.32 -14.82
C ILE A 114 -3.86 0.03 -14.29
N SER A 115 -2.55 0.30 -14.29
CA SER A 115 -2.01 1.57 -13.80
C SER A 115 -2.52 2.76 -14.62
N ARG A 116 -2.59 2.62 -15.94
CA ARG A 116 -3.11 3.67 -16.85
C ARG A 116 -4.59 3.93 -16.64
N GLU A 117 -5.37 2.90 -16.36
CA GLU A 117 -6.84 3.00 -16.33
C GLU A 117 -7.40 3.34 -14.94
N ASN A 118 -6.73 2.94 -13.86
CA ASN A 118 -7.29 2.97 -12.50
C ASN A 118 -6.48 3.83 -11.52
N MET A 119 -5.47 4.57 -12.01
CA MET A 119 -4.58 5.43 -11.20
C MET A 119 -3.89 4.70 -10.04
N LEU A 120 -3.70 3.38 -10.16
CA LEU A 120 -2.93 2.58 -9.21
C LEU A 120 -1.47 2.53 -9.64
N ASN A 121 -0.56 2.55 -8.67
CA ASN A 121 0.85 2.33 -8.95
C ASN A 121 1.07 0.87 -9.43
N PRO A 122 1.92 0.62 -10.45
CA PRO A 122 2.30 -0.72 -10.88
C PRO A 122 2.70 -1.66 -9.73
N GLU A 123 3.47 -1.18 -8.74
CA GLU A 123 3.88 -1.97 -7.58
C GLU A 123 2.69 -2.43 -6.72
N MET A 124 1.66 -1.58 -6.58
CA MET A 124 0.42 -1.96 -5.89
C MET A 124 -0.34 -3.03 -6.69
N VAL A 125 -0.33 -2.95 -8.02
CA VAL A 125 -0.93 -3.97 -8.90
C VAL A 125 -0.19 -5.30 -8.75
N ALA A 126 1.15 -5.29 -8.76
CA ALA A 126 1.99 -6.46 -8.52
C ALA A 126 1.70 -7.12 -7.16
N TYR A 127 1.55 -6.32 -6.11
CA TYR A 127 1.15 -6.78 -4.79
C TYR A 127 -0.23 -7.47 -4.81
N ILE A 128 -1.22 -6.87 -5.47
CA ILE A 128 -2.57 -7.46 -5.62
C ILE A 128 -2.48 -8.82 -6.33
N ILE A 129 -1.74 -8.91 -7.44
CA ILE A 129 -1.55 -10.16 -8.21
C ILE A 129 -0.95 -11.27 -7.33
N THR A 130 0.06 -10.90 -6.53
CA THR A 130 0.74 -11.83 -5.62
C THR A 130 -0.20 -12.33 -4.52
N LYS A 131 -1.03 -11.44 -3.96
CA LYS A 131 -1.98 -11.79 -2.91
C LYS A 131 -3.13 -12.66 -3.41
N GLU A 132 -3.63 -12.41 -4.61
CA GLU A 132 -4.63 -13.27 -5.25
C GLU A 132 -4.07 -14.65 -5.64
N SER A 133 -2.75 -14.82 -5.71
CA SER A 133 -2.11 -16.12 -5.96
C SER A 133 -1.93 -16.96 -4.71
N THR A 134 -2.02 -16.34 -3.53
CA THR A 134 -1.78 -16.98 -2.22
C THR A 134 -3.08 -17.18 -1.42
N ALA A 135 -4.21 -16.73 -1.98
CA ALA A 135 -5.57 -16.94 -1.46
C ALA A 135 -6.25 -18.11 -2.16
#